data_AF-A0A5C6AFG2-F1
#
_entry.id   AF-A0A5C6AFG2-F1
#
_cell.length_a   1.000
_cell.length_b   1.000
_cell.length_c   1.000
_cell.angle_alpha   90.00
_cell.angle_beta   90.00
_cell.angle_gamma   90.00
#
_symmetry.space_group_name_H-M   'P 1'
#
loop_
_entity.id
_entity.type
_entity.pdbx_description
1 polymer ?
#
loop_
_entity_poly.entity_id
_entity_poly.type
_entity_poly.pdbx_seq_one_letter_code
_entity_poly.pdbx_strand_id
1 'polypeptide(L)' 'MDFSDDFDHIKDVRSSSKGVTIVIDKTSRAYLEGTVVDFGVNDEGRTGFMFNNPNAITEEIE' A
#
# COMPACT_ATOMS: atom_id res chain seq x y z
N MET A 1 5.49 6.08 0.13
CA MET A 1 4.13 6.53 0.48
C MET A 1 4.21 8.02 0.68
N ASP A 2 3.34 8.78 0.02
CA ASP A 2 3.36 10.24 0.07
C ASP A 2 1.92 10.77 -0.02
N PHE A 3 1.72 12.00 0.40
CA PHE A 3 0.45 12.71 0.21
C PHE A 3 0.45 13.42 -1.14
N SER A 4 -0.69 13.39 -1.83
CA SER A 4 -0.86 14.06 -3.12
C SER A 4 -2.22 14.73 -3.19
N ASP A 5 -2.23 15.96 -3.66
CA ASP A 5 -3.46 16.68 -4.04
C ASP A 5 -3.83 16.43 -5.52
N ASP A 6 -2.90 15.85 -6.29
CA ASP A 6 -3.06 15.57 -7.72
C ASP A 6 -3.56 14.14 -7.98
N PHE A 7 -4.31 13.97 -9.07
CA PHE A 7 -4.79 12.69 -9.57
C PHE A 7 -4.93 12.69 -11.09
N ASP A 8 -4.25 11.76 -11.75
CA ASP A 8 -4.35 11.58 -13.19
C ASP A 8 -5.29 10.40 -13.50
N HIS A 9 -6.50 10.68 -13.99
CA HIS A 9 -7.49 9.64 -14.35
C HIS A 9 -7.00 8.64 -15.41
N ILE A 10 -5.98 8.99 -16.20
CA ILE A 10 -5.39 8.11 -17.21
C ILE A 10 -4.38 7.16 -16.57
N LYS A 11 -3.61 7.61 -15.58
CA LYS A 11 -2.51 6.83 -14.98
C LYS A 11 -2.89 6.18 -13.65
N ASP A 12 -3.81 6.77 -12.91
CA ASP A 12 -4.11 6.39 -11.54
C ASP A 12 -5.49 5.75 -11.41
N VAL A 13 -5.66 4.99 -10.33
CA VAL A 13 -6.94 4.52 -9.80
C VAL A 13 -7.13 5.02 -8.39
N ARG A 14 -8.40 5.25 -8.01
CA ARG A 14 -8.77 5.59 -6.64
C ARG A 14 -9.40 4.39 -5.95
N SER A 15 -9.04 4.20 -4.70
CA SER A 15 -9.76 3.36 -3.75
C SER A 15 -10.13 4.20 -2.52
N SER A 16 -11.12 3.77 -1.76
CA SER A 16 -11.49 4.40 -0.51
C SER A 16 -11.52 3.37 0.61
N SER A 17 -10.93 3.72 1.74
CA SER A 17 -10.96 2.89 2.94
C SER A 17 -11.03 3.79 4.17
N LYS A 18 -12.00 3.53 5.05
CA LYS A 18 -12.16 4.24 6.34
C LYS A 18 -12.12 5.77 6.23
N GLY A 19 -12.69 6.32 5.15
CA GLY A 19 -12.75 7.77 4.90
C GLY A 19 -11.48 8.38 4.28
N VAL A 20 -10.46 7.58 3.97
CA VAL A 20 -9.25 8.01 3.27
C VAL A 20 -9.32 7.59 1.80
N THR A 21 -9.01 8.51 0.90
CA THR A 21 -8.82 8.21 -0.52
C THR A 21 -7.37 7.76 -0.75
N ILE A 22 -7.23 6.61 -1.40
CA ILE A 22 -5.95 6.01 -1.74
C ILE A 22 -5.79 6.12 -3.25
N VAL A 23 -4.72 6.77 -3.69
CA VAL A 23 -4.35 6.89 -5.10
C VAL A 23 -3.25 5.88 -5.40
N ILE A 24 -3.44 5.10 -6.47
CA ILE A 24 -2.51 4.06 -6.88
C ILE A 24 -2.29 4.19 -8.38
N ASP A 25 -1.04 4.25 -8.82
CA ASP A 25 -0.73 4.13 -10.26
C ASP A 25 -1.21 2.78 -10.79
N LYS A 26 -1.82 2.77 -11.98
CA LYS A 26 -2.44 1.58 -12.59
C LYS A 26 -1.47 0.41 -12.74
N THR A 27 -0.21 0.68 -13.03
CA THR A 27 0.81 -0.37 -13.17
C THR A 27 1.11 -1.04 -11.83
N SER A 28 1.00 -0.29 -10.73
CA SER A 28 1.22 -0.79 -9.36
C SER A 28 -0.02 -1.49 -8.78
N ARG A 29 -1.22 -1.25 -9.33
CA ARG A 29 -2.49 -1.79 -8.82
C ARG A 29 -2.45 -3.31 -8.62
N ALA A 30 -1.96 -4.05 -9.61
CA ALA A 30 -1.95 -5.52 -9.57
C ALA A 30 -1.08 -6.07 -8.42
N TYR A 31 0.00 -5.36 -8.07
CA TYR A 31 0.89 -5.76 -6.97
C TYR A 31 0.34 -5.40 -5.59
N LEU A 32 -0.45 -4.33 -5.51
CA LEU A 32 -0.95 -3.79 -4.23
C LEU A 32 -2.38 -4.25 -3.90
N GLU A 33 -3.05 -4.95 -4.81
CA GLU A 33 -4.40 -5.46 -4.60
C GLU A 33 -4.45 -6.38 -3.37
N GLY A 34 -5.37 -6.09 -2.44
CA GLY A 34 -5.49 -6.84 -1.19
C GLY A 34 -4.48 -6.45 -0.10
N THR A 35 -3.57 -5.51 -0.35
CA THR A 35 -2.62 -5.05 0.67
C THR A 35 -3.34 -4.31 1.79
N VAL A 36 -3.08 -4.70 3.03
CA VAL A 36 -3.55 -4.01 4.23
C VAL A 36 -2.43 -3.11 4.75
N VAL A 37 -2.74 -1.82 4.93
CA VAL A 37 -1.85 -0.85 5.55
C VAL A 37 -2.31 -0.64 6.99
N ASP A 38 -1.38 -0.79 7.92
CA ASP A 38 -1.58 -0.55 9.35
C ASP A 38 -0.49 0.40 9.90
N PHE A 39 -0.70 0.91 11.11
CA PHE A 39 0.27 1.75 11.81
C PHE A 39 0.46 1.27 13.24
N GLY A 40 1.69 0.97 13.61
CA GLY A 40 1.98 0.40 14.93
C GLY A 40 3.47 0.37 15.24
N VAL A 41 3.81 -0.40 16.27
CA VAL A 41 5.19 -0.68 16.66
C VAL A 41 5.55 -2.08 16.18
N ASN A 42 6.63 -2.21 15.41
CA ASN A 42 7.11 -3.51 14.93
C ASN A 42 7.84 -4.29 16.03
N ASP A 43 8.21 -5.54 15.73
CA ASP A 43 8.89 -6.43 16.68
C ASP A 43 10.27 -5.91 17.14
N GLU A 44 10.88 -5.00 16.37
CA GLU A 44 12.13 -4.31 16.72
C GLU A 44 11.89 -3.06 17.61
N GLY A 45 10.64 -2.79 18.01
CA GLY A 45 10.28 -1.62 18.80
C GLY A 45 10.20 -0.30 18.01
N ARG A 46 10.24 -0.34 16.67
CA ARG A 46 10.16 0.85 15.81
C ARG A 46 8.71 1.14 15.43
N THR A 47 8.30 2.39 15.57
CA THR A 47 6.97 2.85 15.15
C THR A 47 6.94 3.18 13.66
N GLY A 48 5.94 2.71 12.92
CA GLY A 48 5.79 3.02 11.51
C GLY A 48 4.60 2.35 10.83
N PHE A 49 4.49 2.58 9.53
CA PHE A 49 3.52 1.91 8.67
C PHE A 49 3.95 0.47 8.39
N MET A 50 2.99 -0.44 8.46
CA MET A 50 3.16 -1.87 8.18
C MET A 50 2.30 -2.24 6.98
N PHE A 51 2.85 -3.02 6.07
CA PHE A 51 2.20 -3.44 4.84
C PHE A 51 2.09 -4.96 4.82
N ASN A 52 0.87 -5.47 4.85
CA ASN A 52 0.61 -6.90 4.72
C ASN A 52 -0.03 -7.17 3.35
N ASN A 53 0.75 -7.74 2.43
CA ASN A 53 0.32 -8.02 1.07
C ASN A 53 0.22 -9.54 0.85
N PRO A 54 -0.98 -10.09 0.61
CA PRO A 54 -1.15 -11.52 0.38
C PRO A 54 -0.46 -12.03 -0.90
N ASN A 55 -0.14 -11.13 -1.83
CA ASN A 55 0.56 -11.48 -3.07
C ASN A 55 2.08 -11.41 -2.94
N ALA A 56 2.61 -10.90 -1.81
CA ALA A 56 4.04 -10.86 -1.58
C ALA A 56 4.52 -12.24 -1.13
N ILE A 57 5.06 -13.00 -2.08
CA ILE A 57 5.80 -14.23 -1.78
C ILE A 57 7.20 -13.85 -1.28
N THR A 58 7.55 -14.33 -0.09
CA THR A 58 8.93 -14.31 0.37
C THR A 58 9.64 -15.45 -0.35
N GLU A 59 10.47 -15.15 -1.35
CA GLU A 59 11.44 -16.14 -1.82
C GLU A 59 12.49 -16.32 -0.70
N GLU A 60 12.38 -17.41 0.05
CA GLU A 60 13.51 -17.90 0.86
C GLU A 60 14.57 -18.44 -0.10
N ILE A 61 15.63 -17.65 -0.31
CA ILE A 61 16.83 -18.14 -0.98
C ILE A 61 17.55 -19.04 0.03
N GLU A 62 17.47 -20.36 -0.15
CA GLU A 62 18.35 -21.35 0.52
C GLU A 62 19.83 -21.14 0.15
#